data_AF-A0A376KIK6-F1
#
_entry.id   AF-A0A376KIK6-F1
#
_cell.length_a   1.000
_cell.length_b   1.000
_cell.length_c   1.000
_cell.angle_alpha   90.00
_cell.angle_beta   90.00
_cell.angle_gamma   90.00
#
_symmetry.space_group_name_H-M   'P 1'
#
loop_
_entity.id
_entity.type
_entity.pdbx_description
1 polymer ?
#
loop_
_entity_poly.entity_id
_entity_poly.type
_entity_poly.pdbx_seq_one_letter_code
_entity_poly.pdbx_strand_id
1 'polypeptide(L)'
;MESLSEGTTAGYQQIHDGIIHLVDSARTETVRSVNALMTATYWEIGRRIVEFEQGGEARAAYGAQLIKRLSKDLRLRYKRGFSTRNLWQFKNFYICFQRIEIVQTLSAQFARHYLANLAI
;
A
#
# COMPACT_ATOMS: atom_id res chain seq x y z
N MET A 1 -32.53 37.38 -28.61
CA MET A 1 -33.02 36.49 -27.53
C MET A 1 -32.18 35.22 -27.41
N GLU A 2 -31.41 34.84 -28.44
CA GLU A 2 -30.58 33.61 -28.49
C GLU A 2 -29.25 33.72 -27.71
N SER A 3 -28.62 34.91 -27.67
CA SER A 3 -27.30 35.14 -27.04
C SER A 3 -27.26 35.06 -25.51
N LEU A 4 -28.40 35.22 -24.82
CA LEU A 4 -28.47 35.11 -23.36
C LEU A 4 -28.53 33.65 -22.89
N SER A 5 -28.99 32.71 -23.74
CA SER A 5 -29.13 31.30 -23.38
C SER A 5 -27.80 30.51 -23.50
N GLU A 6 -26.96 30.89 -24.48
CA GLU A 6 -25.62 30.28 -24.67
C GLU A 6 -24.67 30.64 -23.53
N GLY A 7 -24.69 31.89 -23.04
CA GLY A 7 -23.85 32.34 -21.92
C GLY A 7 -24.16 31.63 -20.59
N THR A 8 -25.44 31.36 -20.32
CA THR A 8 -25.86 30.61 -19.12
C THR A 8 -25.51 29.13 -19.22
N THR A 9 -25.62 28.54 -20.41
CA THR A 9 -25.26 27.14 -20.66
C THR A 9 -23.74 26.92 -20.52
N ALA A 10 -22.93 27.83 -21.07
CA ALA A 10 -21.48 27.77 -20.92
C ALA A 10 -21.01 27.94 -19.47
N GLY A 11 -21.59 28.89 -18.73
CA GLY A 11 -21.29 29.09 -17.31
C GLY A 11 -21.70 27.88 -16.44
N TYR A 12 -22.84 27.27 -16.72
CA TYR A 12 -23.27 26.05 -16.05
C TYR A 12 -22.31 24.88 -16.35
N GLN A 13 -21.94 24.67 -17.61
CA GLN A 13 -21.01 23.62 -18.01
C GLN A 13 -19.65 23.77 -17.32
N GLN A 14 -19.15 25.01 -17.20
CA GLN A 14 -17.90 25.29 -16.51
C GLN A 14 -17.95 24.92 -15.01
N ILE A 15 -19.04 25.26 -14.31
CA ILE A 15 -19.20 24.88 -12.89
C ILE A 15 -19.38 23.36 -12.76
N HIS A 16 -20.17 22.75 -13.64
CA HIS A 16 -20.38 21.31 -13.68
C HIS A 16 -19.05 20.54 -13.83
N ASP A 17 -18.24 20.91 -14.80
CA ASP A 17 -16.95 20.26 -15.06
C ASP A 17 -15.95 20.53 -13.94
N GLY A 18 -15.96 21.73 -13.35
CA GLY A 18 -15.19 22.05 -12.16
C GLY A 18 -15.54 21.17 -10.96
N ILE A 19 -16.83 20.91 -10.72
CA ILE A 19 -17.29 20.02 -9.65
C ILE A 19 -16.85 18.58 -9.92
N ILE A 20 -17.00 18.08 -11.15
CA ILE A 20 -16.54 16.73 -11.53
C ILE A 20 -15.03 16.59 -11.26
N HIS A 21 -14.23 17.53 -11.76
CA HIS A 21 -12.78 17.50 -11.55
C HIS A 21 -12.39 17.53 -10.07
N LEU A 22 -13.09 18.32 -9.25
CA LEU A 22 -12.86 18.37 -7.82
C LEU A 22 -13.14 17.02 -7.15
N VAL A 23 -14.29 16.40 -7.46
CA VAL A 23 -14.70 15.11 -6.90
C VAL A 23 -13.75 13.99 -7.33
N ASP A 24 -13.35 13.94 -8.60
CA ASP A 24 -12.44 12.92 -9.13
C ASP A 24 -11.04 13.04 -8.55
N SER A 25 -10.55 14.27 -8.38
CA SER A 25 -9.26 14.53 -7.74
C SER A 25 -9.27 14.08 -6.29
N ALA A 26 -10.32 14.44 -5.53
CA ALA A 26 -10.47 14.03 -4.14
C ALA A 26 -10.55 12.50 -3.97
N ARG A 27 -11.29 11.82 -4.86
CA ARG A 27 -11.39 10.35 -4.86
C ARG A 27 -10.04 9.71 -5.15
N THR A 28 -9.34 10.21 -6.16
CA THR A 28 -8.02 9.70 -6.54
C THR A 28 -7.03 9.83 -5.37
N GLU A 29 -6.99 11.00 -4.73
CA GLU A 29 -6.08 11.25 -3.62
C GLU A 29 -6.43 10.41 -2.39
N THR A 30 -7.72 10.25 -2.10
CA THR A 30 -8.20 9.37 -1.03
C THR A 30 -7.74 7.92 -1.26
N VAL A 31 -7.91 7.40 -2.48
CA VAL A 31 -7.50 6.03 -2.82
C VAL A 31 -5.99 5.87 -2.68
N ARG A 32 -5.18 6.84 -3.14
CA ARG A 32 -3.72 6.81 -3.00
C ARG A 32 -3.29 6.79 -1.55
N SER A 33 -3.83 7.70 -0.74
CA SER A 33 -3.54 7.80 0.69
C SER A 33 -3.91 6.52 1.44
N VAL A 34 -5.10 5.97 1.18
CA VAL A 34 -5.54 4.70 1.77
C VAL A 34 -4.63 3.56 1.34
N ASN A 35 -4.30 3.45 0.06
CA ASN A 35 -3.43 2.37 -0.43
C ASN A 35 -2.03 2.42 0.20
N ALA A 36 -1.45 3.61 0.37
CA ALA A 36 -0.17 3.79 1.04
C ALA A 36 -0.23 3.31 2.50
N LEU A 37 -1.24 3.75 3.26
CA LEU A 37 -1.42 3.37 4.66
C LEU A 37 -1.69 1.87 4.81
N MET A 38 -2.53 1.30 3.96
CA MET A 38 -2.84 -0.14 3.98
C MET A 38 -1.60 -0.98 3.65
N THR A 39 -0.79 -0.55 2.68
CA THR A 39 0.47 -1.24 2.34
C THR A 39 1.42 -1.26 3.52
N ALA A 40 1.64 -0.12 4.18
CA ALA A 40 2.47 -0.04 5.38
C ALA A 40 1.91 -0.92 6.51
N THR A 41 0.59 -0.88 6.72
CA THR A 41 -0.09 -1.70 7.75
C THR A 41 0.11 -3.20 7.49
N TYR A 42 -0.04 -3.66 6.25
CA TYR A 42 0.13 -5.07 5.90
C TYR A 42 1.57 -5.53 6.07
N TRP A 43 2.55 -4.70 5.70
CA TRP A 43 3.97 -4.98 5.96
C TRP A 43 4.25 -5.15 7.46
N GLU A 44 3.70 -4.24 8.27
CA GLU A 44 3.90 -4.15 9.71
C GLU A 44 3.17 -5.29 10.47
N ILE A 45 2.08 -5.82 9.91
CA ILE A 45 1.47 -7.10 10.36
C ILE A 45 2.40 -8.27 10.05
N GLY A 46 2.97 -8.31 8.83
CA GLY A 46 3.93 -9.33 8.43
C GLY A 46 5.13 -9.40 9.37
N ARG A 47 5.70 -8.24 9.72
CA ARG A 47 6.80 -8.11 10.70
C ARG A 47 6.44 -8.76 12.04
N ARG A 48 5.30 -8.40 12.62
CA ARG A 48 4.83 -8.96 13.91
C ARG A 48 4.66 -10.47 13.87
N ILE A 49 4.16 -11.02 12.75
CA ILE A 49 4.02 -12.48 12.60
C ILE A 49 5.40 -13.14 12.61
N VAL A 50 6.37 -12.60 11.85
CA VAL A 50 7.73 -13.18 11.77
C VAL A 50 8.47 -13.07 13.11
N GLU A 51 8.45 -11.92 13.76
CA GLU A 51 9.10 -11.72 15.06
C GLU A 51 8.52 -12.63 16.14
N PHE A 52 7.20 -12.79 16.16
CA PHE A 52 6.54 -13.69 17.10
C PHE A 52 6.93 -15.16 16.86
N GLU A 53 7.08 -15.58 15.60
CA GLU A 53 7.55 -16.93 15.28
C GLU A 53 9.02 -17.16 15.60
N GLN A 54 9.88 -16.13 15.53
CA GLN A 54 11.30 -16.22 15.89
C GLN A 54 11.53 -16.28 17.41
N GLY A 55 10.63 -15.67 18.20
CA GLY A 55 10.70 -15.68 19.67
C GLY A 55 10.10 -16.91 20.35
N GLY A 56 9.42 -17.79 19.62
CA GLY A 56 8.97 -19.11 20.10
C GLY A 56 9.73 -20.21 19.37
N GLU A 57 9.91 -21.40 19.97
CA GLU A 57 10.59 -22.50 19.29
C GLU A 57 9.99 -22.74 17.89
N ALA A 58 10.76 -22.37 16.85
CA ALA A 58 10.31 -22.35 15.49
C ALA A 58 9.95 -23.75 14.99
N ARG A 59 8.66 -24.10 15.04
CA ARG A 59 8.09 -25.26 14.34
C ARG A 59 7.14 -24.76 13.26
N ALA A 60 7.25 -25.28 12.04
CA ALA A 60 6.34 -24.94 10.95
C ALA A 60 4.85 -25.13 11.32
N ALA A 61 4.56 -26.11 12.20
CA ALA A 61 3.23 -26.34 12.75
C ALA A 61 2.72 -25.19 13.64
N TYR A 62 3.61 -24.52 14.38
CA TYR A 62 3.27 -23.38 15.25
C TYR A 62 2.85 -22.15 14.44
N GLY A 63 3.62 -21.81 13.40
CA GLY A 63 3.28 -20.68 12.50
C GLY A 63 1.94 -20.88 11.78
N ALA A 64 1.65 -22.11 11.34
CA ALA A 64 0.35 -22.42 10.73
C ALA A 64 -0.82 -22.24 11.71
N GLN A 65 -0.66 -22.66 12.97
CA GLN A 65 -1.67 -22.47 14.01
C GLN A 65 -1.88 -20.99 14.37
N LEU A 66 -0.79 -20.22 14.47
CA LEU A 66 -0.83 -18.78 14.71
C LEU A 66 -1.65 -18.05 13.64
N ILE A 67 -1.33 -18.27 12.36
CA ILE A 67 -2.02 -17.61 11.25
C ILE A 67 -3.50 -18.01 11.20
N LYS A 68 -3.82 -19.27 11.50
CA LYS A 68 -5.22 -19.73 11.59
C LYS A 68 -5.99 -18.99 12.69
N ARG A 69 -5.40 -18.85 13.88
CA ARG A 69 -6.01 -18.14 15.01
C ARG A 69 -6.17 -16.65 14.72
N LEU A 70 -5.12 -15.99 14.23
CA LEU A 70 -5.17 -14.59 13.82
C LEU A 70 -6.25 -14.34 12.77
N SER A 71 -6.39 -15.21 11.78
CA SER A 71 -7.44 -15.05 10.76
C SER A 71 -8.83 -15.10 11.37
N LYS A 72 -9.09 -16.03 12.30
CA LYS A 72 -10.38 -16.12 12.99
C LYS A 72 -10.67 -14.85 13.78
N ASP A 73 -9.73 -14.42 14.61
CA ASP A 73 -9.93 -13.29 15.54
C ASP A 73 -10.04 -11.95 14.77
N LEU A 74 -9.18 -11.75 13.77
CA LEU A 74 -9.20 -10.53 12.95
C LEU A 74 -10.41 -10.46 12.01
N ARG A 75 -10.88 -11.59 11.48
CA ARG A 75 -12.14 -11.61 10.69
C ARG A 75 -13.36 -11.34 11.56
N LEU A 76 -13.36 -11.81 12.80
CA LEU A 76 -14.45 -11.49 13.73
C LEU A 76 -14.54 -9.99 13.99
N ARG A 77 -13.40 -9.32 14.16
CA ARG A 77 -13.34 -7.88 14.45
C ARG A 77 -13.50 -6.98 13.22
N TYR A 78 -12.80 -7.30 12.13
CA TYR A 78 -12.64 -6.40 10.97
C TYR A 78 -13.28 -6.94 9.68
N LYS A 79 -13.85 -8.15 9.70
CA LYS A 79 -14.54 -8.79 8.57
C LYS A 79 -13.61 -9.16 7.41
N ARG A 80 -13.48 -8.30 6.40
CA ARG A 80 -12.76 -8.60 5.14
C ARG A 80 -11.29 -8.21 5.28
N GLY A 81 -10.43 -8.77 4.42
CA GLY A 81 -9.00 -8.44 4.38
C GLY A 81 -8.09 -9.32 5.25
N PHE A 82 -8.62 -10.08 6.21
CA PHE A 82 -7.83 -10.86 7.17
C PHE A 82 -8.01 -12.39 7.05
N SER A 83 -8.13 -12.90 5.83
CA SER A 83 -8.13 -14.35 5.58
C SER A 83 -6.76 -14.97 5.91
N THR A 84 -6.72 -16.28 6.17
CA THR A 84 -5.47 -17.04 6.35
C THR A 84 -4.51 -16.80 5.18
N ARG A 85 -5.04 -16.78 3.94
CA ARG A 85 -4.27 -16.48 2.72
C ARG A 85 -3.67 -15.08 2.75
N ASN A 86 -4.42 -14.07 3.21
CA ASN A 86 -3.92 -12.69 3.28
C ASN A 86 -2.83 -12.56 4.35
N LEU A 87 -2.99 -13.19 5.52
CA LEU A 87 -1.97 -13.17 6.56
C LEU A 87 -0.66 -13.84 6.12
N TRP A 88 -0.74 -14.95 5.38
CA TRP A 88 0.43 -15.55 4.72
C TRP A 88 1.08 -14.58 3.72
N GLN A 89 0.27 -13.86 2.92
CA GLN A 89 0.80 -12.84 2.02
C GLN A 89 1.47 -11.70 2.76
N PHE A 90 0.92 -11.23 3.88
CA PHE A 90 1.52 -10.17 4.69
C PHE A 90 2.85 -10.60 5.29
N LYS A 91 2.92 -11.82 5.84
CA LYS A 91 4.17 -12.45 6.29
C LYS A 91 5.20 -12.52 5.16
N ASN A 92 4.81 -13.05 4.00
CA ASN A 92 5.71 -13.17 2.86
C ASN A 92 6.15 -11.81 2.32
N PHE A 93 5.26 -10.82 2.34
CA PHE A 93 5.57 -9.45 1.97
C PHE A 93 6.68 -8.88 2.86
N TYR A 94 6.58 -9.04 4.18
CA TYR A 94 7.65 -8.64 5.08
C TYR A 94 8.96 -9.40 4.78
N ILE A 95 8.93 -10.73 4.66
CA ILE A 95 10.13 -11.54 4.40
C ILE A 95 10.82 -11.16 3.08
N CYS A 96 10.05 -10.98 2.00
CA CYS A 96 10.60 -10.63 0.69
C CYS A 96 11.29 -9.26 0.71
N PHE A 97 10.74 -8.29 1.43
CA PHE A 97 11.26 -6.92 1.46
C PHE A 97 12.25 -6.68 2.60
N GLN A 98 12.32 -7.55 3.62
CA GLN A 98 13.43 -7.58 4.59
C GLN A 98 14.74 -7.99 3.91
N ARG A 99 14.68 -8.88 2.91
CA ARG A 99 15.84 -9.30 2.11
C ARG A 99 16.34 -8.24 1.14
N ILE A 100 15.51 -7.23 0.87
CA ILE A 100 15.93 -5.99 0.23
C ILE A 100 16.45 -5.14 1.39
N GLU A 101 17.73 -5.28 1.73
CA GLU A 101 18.41 -4.29 2.58
C GLU A 101 18.05 -2.88 2.11
N ILE A 102 18.14 -1.87 2.99
CA ILE A 102 18.02 -0.45 2.61
C ILE A 102 19.21 -0.13 1.68
N VAL A 103 19.13 -0.60 0.45
CA VAL A 103 20.03 -0.24 -0.62
C VAL A 103 19.70 1.22 -0.94
N GLN A 104 20.76 2.01 -0.98
CA GLN A 104 20.77 3.38 -1.49
C GLN A 104 19.76 3.53 -2.64
N THR A 105 19.02 4.63 -2.66
CA THR A 105 18.08 4.91 -3.75
C THR A 105 18.76 4.70 -5.11
N LEU A 106 18.01 4.29 -6.13
CA LEU A 106 18.58 4.00 -7.46
C LEU A 106 19.44 5.14 -8.00
N SER A 107 19.11 6.40 -7.66
CA SER A 107 19.93 7.58 -7.99
C SER A 107 21.33 7.53 -7.36
N ALA A 108 21.43 7.14 -6.10
CA ALA A 108 22.71 7.00 -5.41
C ALA A 108 23.51 5.78 -5.92
N GLN A 109 22.85 4.70 -6.35
CA GLN A 109 23.53 3.57 -7.00
C GLN A 109 24.04 3.93 -8.41
N PHE A 110 23.26 4.68 -9.17
CA PHE A 110 23.61 5.11 -10.54
C PHE A 110 24.79 6.10 -10.54
N ALA A 111 24.77 7.06 -9.61
CA ALA A 111 25.90 7.98 -9.41
C ALA A 111 27.19 7.23 -9.03
N ARG A 112 27.07 6.18 -8.20
CA ARG A 112 28.21 5.36 -7.79
C ARG A 112 28.86 4.60 -8.96
N HIS A 113 28.05 4.12 -9.91
CA HIS A 113 28.57 3.44 -11.10
C HIS A 113 29.31 4.41 -12.04
N TYR A 114 28.80 5.62 -12.23
CA TYR A 114 29.46 6.65 -13.05
C TYR A 114 30.78 7.13 -12.46
N LEU A 115 30.82 7.37 -11.13
CA LEU A 115 32.05 7.80 -10.45
C LEU A 115 33.10 6.68 -10.39
N ALA A 116 32.69 5.41 -10.33
CA ALA A 116 33.61 4.27 -10.37
C ALA A 116 34.26 4.08 -11.76
N ASN A 117 33.56 4.39 -12.85
CA ASN A 117 34.09 4.27 -14.21
C ASN A 117 34.96 5.47 -14.65
N LEU A 118 34.92 6.59 -13.91
CA LEU A 118 35.76 7.78 -14.16
C LEU A 118 37.06 7.79 -13.34
N ALA A 119 37.25 6.80 -12.47
CA ALA A 119 38.42 6.68 -11.60
C ALA A 119 39.40 5.56 -12.04
N ILE A 120 39.30 5.11 -13.29
CA ILE A 120 40.23 4.16 -13.94
C ILE A 120 40.89 4.86 -15.13
#